data_AF-A0A9Q0E414-F1
#
_entry.id   AF-A0A9Q0E414-F1
#
_cell.length_a   1.000
_cell.length_b   1.000
_cell.length_c   1.000
_cell.angle_alpha   90.00
_cell.angle_beta   90.00
_cell.angle_gamma   90.00
#
_symmetry.space_group_name_H-M   'P 1'
#
loop_
_entity.id
_entity.type
_entity.pdbx_description
1 polymer ?
#
loop_
_entity_poly.entity_id
_entity_poly.type
_entity_poly.pdbx_seq_one_letter_code
_entity_poly.pdbx_strand_id
1 'polypeptide(L)'
;MALCWSGLRFDTRYMTFRVKACNKAVAGEFSEPITLETHTFLFKLDAASAHQNLKVEDLSVEWDSCGGKVQEICKDKNRTNQSPMHSPARVSLMSPKRGPTTRVGRDRFTAESYTVLADTMIDAGQQYWEVRFDKDSKAFAVGVALRSLGRFDQLGKSSASWCIHLNNWLQQSLTAKHNNKARTLDCAIPDRIGVYCNYEEGVLSFYDAKLKQLMHTFRAKFTQPIIPAFMVWNGTFSVKTGLQVPSVVQSGQRKNSNTSSSNASLT
;
A
#
# COMPACT_ATOMS: atom_id res chain seq x y z
N MET A 1 -39.84 6.63 -15.32
CA MET A 1 -38.74 7.17 -16.14
C MET A 1 -37.51 6.32 -15.84
N ALA A 2 -37.04 5.53 -16.80
CA ALA A 2 -35.90 4.63 -16.59
C ALA A 2 -34.61 5.33 -17.07
N LEU A 3 -33.64 5.49 -16.17
CA LEU A 3 -32.32 6.01 -16.51
C LEU A 3 -31.46 4.83 -16.96
N CYS A 4 -31.07 4.80 -18.24
CA CYS A 4 -30.13 3.83 -18.78
C CYS A 4 -28.72 4.42 -18.70
N TRP A 5 -27.84 3.77 -17.95
CA TRP A 5 -26.45 4.20 -17.78
C TRP A 5 -25.54 3.35 -18.66
N SER A 6 -24.86 3.95 -19.64
CA SER A 6 -23.83 3.29 -20.45
C SER A 6 -22.58 4.17 -20.54
N GLY A 7 -21.40 3.55 -20.61
CA GLY A 7 -20.13 4.26 -20.89
C GLY A 7 -19.41 4.93 -19.72
N LEU A 8 -19.81 4.68 -18.46
CA LEU A 8 -19.12 5.26 -17.30
C LEU A 8 -17.73 4.65 -17.09
N ARG A 9 -16.70 5.50 -17.07
CA ARG A 9 -15.33 5.16 -16.65
C ARG A 9 -15.04 5.82 -15.30
N PHE A 10 -14.85 5.00 -14.26
CA PHE A 10 -14.72 5.44 -12.86
C PHE A 10 -13.28 5.76 -12.42
N ASP A 11 -12.39 5.98 -13.37
CA ASP A 11 -10.95 6.18 -13.17
C ASP A 11 -10.51 7.65 -13.22
N THR A 12 -11.45 8.59 -13.28
CA THR A 12 -11.16 10.03 -13.42
C THR A 12 -11.56 10.81 -12.18
N ARG A 13 -10.69 11.75 -11.74
CA ARG A 13 -10.96 12.65 -10.59
C ARG A 13 -12.26 13.43 -10.75
N TYR A 14 -12.75 13.63 -11.97
CA TYR A 14 -13.99 14.32 -12.25
C TYR A 14 -14.79 13.54 -13.27
N MET A 15 -16.08 13.33 -12.99
CA MET A 15 -17.03 12.81 -13.96
C MET A 15 -17.93 13.94 -14.43
N THR A 16 -18.05 14.07 -15.75
CA THR A 16 -18.98 15.03 -16.35
C THR A 16 -20.16 14.29 -16.95
N PHE A 17 -21.38 14.65 -16.53
CA PHE A 17 -22.62 14.06 -17.00
C PHE A 17 -23.49 15.12 -17.68
N ARG A 18 -24.19 14.70 -18.74
CA ARG A 18 -25.30 15.46 -19.33
C ARG A 18 -26.52 14.55 -19.38
N VAL A 19 -27.69 15.09 -19.09
CA VAL A 19 -28.96 14.34 -19.12
C VAL A 19 -29.75 14.76 -20.35
N LYS A 20 -30.34 13.80 -21.06
CA LYS A 20 -31.22 14.06 -22.20
C LYS A 20 -32.62 13.53 -21.91
N ALA A 21 -33.63 14.39 -22.03
CA ALA A 21 -35.01 13.94 -21.96
C ALA A 21 -35.44 13.34 -23.31
N CYS A 22 -35.78 12.06 -23.34
CA CYS A 22 -36.34 11.41 -24.53
C CYS A 22 -37.84 11.19 -24.32
N ASN A 23 -38.69 11.85 -25.11
CA ASN A 23 -40.12 11.52 -25.22
C ASN A 23 -40.38 10.82 -26.56
N LYS A 24 -41.47 10.03 -26.65
CA LYS A 24 -41.82 9.16 -27.78
C LYS A 24 -41.94 9.89 -29.14
N ALA A 25 -42.08 11.22 -29.13
CA ALA A 25 -42.25 12.03 -30.34
C ALA A 25 -40.99 12.82 -30.77
N VAL A 26 -40.09 13.17 -29.84
CA VAL A 26 -38.88 13.98 -30.11
C VAL A 26 -37.83 13.68 -29.03
N ALA A 27 -36.58 13.48 -29.44
CA ALA A 27 -35.45 13.45 -28.51
C ALA A 27 -35.04 14.91 -28.19
N GLY A 28 -35.24 15.36 -26.94
CA GLY A 28 -34.90 16.73 -26.51
C GLY A 28 -33.39 16.98 -26.47
N GLU A 29 -32.94 18.21 -26.27
CA GLU A 29 -31.50 18.51 -26.18
C GLU A 29 -30.87 17.96 -24.89
N PHE A 30 -29.54 17.81 -24.90
CA PHE A 30 -28.80 17.47 -23.68
C PHE A 30 -28.76 18.69 -22.73
N SER A 31 -28.83 18.44 -21.43
CA SER A 31 -28.58 19.45 -20.41
C SER A 31 -27.15 19.99 -20.48
N GLU A 32 -26.92 21.12 -19.82
CA GLU A 32 -25.56 21.57 -19.48
C GLU A 32 -24.81 20.48 -18.71
N PRO A 33 -23.49 20.34 -18.93
CA PRO A 33 -22.66 19.38 -18.22
C PRO A 33 -22.58 19.70 -16.73
N ILE A 34 -22.86 18.69 -15.90
CA ILE A 34 -22.59 18.72 -14.46
C ILE A 34 -21.32 17.91 -14.22
N THR A 35 -20.32 18.52 -13.61
CA THR A 35 -19.08 17.86 -13.20
C THR A 35 -19.14 17.52 -11.72
N LEU A 36 -19.00 16.22 -11.41
CA LEU A 36 -18.89 15.69 -10.06
C LEU A 36 -17.45 15.28 -9.80
N GLU A 37 -16.86 15.74 -8.70
CA GLU A 37 -15.57 15.22 -8.25
C GLU A 37 -15.74 13.79 -7.74
N THR A 38 -14.97 12.87 -8.29
CA THR A 38 -14.83 11.53 -7.76
C THR A 38 -13.57 11.51 -6.91
N HIS A 39 -13.75 11.43 -5.59
CA HIS A 39 -12.66 11.32 -4.63
C HIS A 39 -12.08 9.89 -4.64
N THR A 40 -11.56 9.46 -5.78
CA THR A 40 -10.86 8.17 -5.89
C THR A 40 -9.42 8.34 -5.44
N PHE A 41 -8.98 7.47 -4.53
CA PHE A 41 -7.60 7.46 -4.07
C PHE A 41 -6.70 6.81 -5.12
N LEU A 42 -5.92 7.61 -5.83
CA LEU A 42 -4.93 7.14 -6.79
C LEU A 42 -3.52 7.29 -6.19
N PHE A 43 -2.78 6.19 -6.21
CA PHE A 43 -1.36 6.17 -5.85
C PHE A 43 -0.63 5.16 -6.72
N LYS A 44 0.69 5.34 -6.80
CA LYS A 44 1.66 4.39 -7.36
C LYS A 44 2.53 3.83 -6.25
N LEU A 45 3.31 2.80 -6.57
CA LEU A 45 4.31 2.27 -5.65
C LEU A 45 5.61 3.05 -5.79
N ASP A 46 6.11 3.56 -4.67
CA ASP A 46 7.37 4.29 -4.63
C ASP A 46 8.56 3.31 -4.65
N ALA A 47 9.07 3.06 -5.86
CA ALA A 47 10.24 2.22 -6.07
C ALA A 47 11.50 2.74 -5.35
N ALA A 48 11.58 4.04 -5.01
CA ALA A 48 12.70 4.59 -4.24
C ALA A 48 12.66 4.19 -2.76
N SER A 49 11.48 3.86 -2.23
CA SER A 49 11.31 3.27 -0.90
C SER A 49 11.57 1.76 -0.88
N ALA A 50 11.42 1.08 -2.02
CA ALA A 50 11.36 -0.38 -2.08
C ALA A 50 12.66 -1.06 -1.63
N HIS A 51 12.52 -2.18 -0.94
CA HIS A 51 13.64 -3.06 -0.62
C HIS A 51 14.33 -3.55 -1.90
N GLN A 52 15.67 -3.71 -1.89
CA GLN A 52 16.47 -4.05 -3.09
C GLN A 52 16.12 -5.41 -3.74
N ASN A 53 15.47 -6.30 -2.99
CA ASN A 53 14.98 -7.61 -3.47
C ASN A 53 13.55 -7.54 -4.01
N LEU A 54 12.95 -6.36 -4.13
CA LEU A 54 11.64 -6.19 -4.74
C LEU A 54 11.80 -5.62 -6.14
N LYS A 55 11.18 -6.27 -7.11
CA LYS A 55 10.91 -5.69 -8.43
C LYS A 55 9.57 -5.01 -8.37
N VAL A 56 9.56 -3.70 -8.58
CA VAL A 56 8.35 -2.89 -8.62
C VAL A 56 8.11 -2.48 -10.06
N GLU A 57 7.00 -2.94 -10.63
CA GLU A 57 6.55 -2.61 -11.98
C GLU A 57 5.12 -2.09 -11.91
N ASP A 58 4.95 -0.78 -12.10
CA ASP A 58 3.69 -0.06 -11.92
C ASP A 58 3.05 -0.27 -10.53
N LEU A 59 2.02 -1.11 -10.47
CA LEU A 59 1.28 -1.49 -9.26
C LEU A 59 1.49 -2.95 -8.88
N SER A 60 2.45 -3.63 -9.50
CA SER A 60 2.83 -5.00 -9.23
C SER A 60 4.18 -5.05 -8.52
N VAL A 61 4.30 -6.00 -7.59
CA VAL A 61 5.51 -6.24 -6.82
C VAL A 61 5.81 -7.72 -6.81
N GLU A 62 7.02 -8.07 -7.23
CA GLU A 62 7.55 -9.42 -7.18
C GLU A 62 8.78 -9.46 -6.27
N TRP A 63 8.83 -10.48 -5.42
CA TRP A 63 10.03 -10.77 -4.64
C TRP A 63 11.07 -11.52 -5.48
N ASP A 64 12.26 -10.94 -5.62
CA ASP A 64 13.41 -11.53 -6.30
C ASP A 64 14.44 -12.06 -5.28
N SER A 65 14.62 -13.38 -5.27
CA SER A 65 15.60 -14.06 -4.41
C SER A 65 17.05 -13.65 -4.69
N CYS A 66 17.35 -13.14 -5.88
CA CYS A 66 18.69 -12.75 -6.32
C CYS A 66 18.97 -11.25 -6.22
N GLY A 67 17.95 -10.40 -5.96
CA GLY A 67 18.04 -8.94 -6.13
C GLY A 67 19.23 -8.28 -5.41
N GLY A 68 19.57 -8.73 -4.20
CA GLY A 68 20.70 -8.20 -3.44
C GLY A 68 22.08 -8.59 -3.96
N LYS A 69 22.23 -9.73 -4.65
CA LYS A 69 23.52 -10.24 -5.13
C LYS A 69 23.96 -9.56 -6.44
N VAL A 70 23.01 -9.23 -7.31
CA VAL A 70 23.31 -8.65 -8.63
C VAL A 70 23.90 -7.24 -8.50
N GLN A 71 23.43 -6.44 -7.52
CA GLN A 71 23.88 -5.06 -7.35
C GLN A 71 25.24 -4.94 -6.63
N GLU A 72 25.62 -5.91 -5.80
CA GLU A 72 26.97 -5.98 -5.22
C GLU A 72 28.02 -6.37 -6.27
N ILE A 73 27.73 -7.32 -7.16
CA ILE A 73 28.63 -7.69 -8.27
C ILE A 73 28.91 -6.48 -9.18
N CYS A 74 27.92 -5.61 -9.41
CA CYS A 74 28.10 -4.35 -10.15
C CYS A 74 28.95 -3.32 -9.41
N LYS A 75 28.88 -3.26 -8.08
CA LYS A 75 29.71 -2.35 -7.26
C LYS A 75 31.16 -2.81 -7.19
N ASP A 76 31.39 -4.11 -7.07
CA ASP A 76 32.76 -4.66 -7.01
C ASP A 76 33.49 -4.52 -8.35
N LYS A 77 32.80 -4.69 -9.48
CA LYS A 77 33.38 -4.42 -10.81
C LYS A 77 33.84 -2.97 -11.01
N ASN A 78 33.30 -2.01 -10.26
CA ASN A 78 33.73 -0.60 -10.29
C ASN A 78 34.83 -0.27 -9.27
N ARG A 79 35.20 -1.20 -8.37
CA ARG A 79 36.28 -1.03 -7.38
C ARG A 79 37.60 -1.69 -7.78
N THR A 80 37.60 -2.58 -8.75
CA THR A 80 38.81 -3.23 -9.26
C THR A 80 39.28 -2.58 -10.55
N ASN A 81 39.84 -1.37 -10.46
CA ASN A 81 40.88 -0.93 -11.38
C ASN A 81 41.68 0.21 -10.75
N GLN A 82 42.99 -0.05 -10.64
CA GLN A 82 44.10 0.81 -10.18
C GLN A 82 44.56 0.60 -8.73
N SER A 83 45.54 -0.28 -8.60
CA SER A 83 46.58 -0.18 -7.57
C SER A 83 47.93 -0.26 -8.27
N PRO A 84 48.79 0.77 -8.19
CA PRO A 84 50.22 0.56 -8.25
C PRO A 84 50.78 0.60 -6.83
N MET A 85 51.40 -0.50 -6.41
CA MET A 85 52.26 -0.53 -5.25
C MET A 85 53.48 0.37 -5.50
N HIS A 86 53.70 1.36 -4.63
CA HIS A 86 54.99 1.68 -4.01
C HIS A 86 54.83 2.88 -3.05
N SER A 87 55.42 2.78 -1.86
CA SER A 87 55.62 3.87 -0.89
C SER A 87 57.13 3.91 -0.58
N PRO A 88 57.76 5.05 -0.21
CA PRO A 88 57.50 5.65 1.11
C PRO A 88 57.64 7.19 1.26
N ALA A 89 57.09 7.66 2.39
CA ALA A 89 57.48 8.83 3.21
C ALA A 89 56.79 10.22 3.01
N ARG A 90 56.14 10.63 4.12
CA ARG A 90 55.87 11.98 4.71
C ARG A 90 55.02 12.99 3.90
N VAL A 91 53.90 13.43 4.49
CA VAL A 91 53.67 14.77 5.11
C VAL A 91 52.23 14.81 5.66
N SER A 92 52.06 15.35 6.87
CA SER A 92 50.77 15.67 7.46
C SER A 92 50.05 16.78 6.69
N LEU A 93 48.95 16.44 6.02
CA LEU A 93 47.97 17.41 5.54
C LEU A 93 46.57 16.98 5.99
N MET A 94 45.85 17.96 6.54
CA MET A 94 44.52 17.87 7.15
C MET A 94 43.56 16.99 6.35
N SER A 95 42.88 16.06 7.04
CA SER A 95 41.81 15.26 6.47
C SER A 95 40.74 16.18 5.84
N PRO A 96 40.39 16.03 4.56
CA PRO A 96 39.24 16.74 4.01
C PRO A 96 38.02 16.29 4.80
N LYS A 97 37.38 17.24 5.51
CA LYS A 97 36.06 17.04 6.10
C LYS A 97 35.14 16.52 4.99
N ARG A 98 34.82 15.24 5.02
CA ARG A 98 33.77 14.68 4.16
C ARG A 98 32.50 15.43 4.53
N GLY A 99 32.10 16.36 3.66
CA GLY A 99 30.75 16.91 3.69
C GLY A 99 29.74 15.75 3.61
N PRO A 100 28.51 15.95 4.10
CA PRO A 100 27.49 14.91 4.03
C PRO A 100 27.20 14.63 2.55
N THR A 101 27.81 13.57 2.02
CA THR A 101 27.34 12.99 0.78
C THR A 101 25.98 12.40 1.07
N THR A 102 24.93 13.00 0.50
CA THR A 102 23.58 12.45 0.51
C THR A 102 23.64 11.08 -0.17
N ARG A 103 23.83 10.02 0.62
CA ARG A 103 23.75 8.65 0.15
C ARG A 103 22.33 8.45 -0.40
N VAL A 104 22.23 8.11 -1.68
CA VAL A 104 21.01 7.71 -2.42
C VAL A 104 20.43 6.37 -1.90
N GLY A 105 20.55 6.10 -0.59
CA GLY A 105 20.23 4.82 0.03
C GLY A 105 19.68 4.94 1.46
N ARG A 106 19.28 6.13 1.91
CA ARG A 106 18.69 6.30 3.25
C ARG A 106 17.18 6.10 3.30
N ASP A 107 16.52 6.02 2.14
CA ASP A 107 15.05 5.96 2.07
C ASP A 107 14.50 4.56 1.74
N ARG A 108 15.38 3.62 1.32
CA ARG A 108 14.99 2.24 1.05
C ARG A 108 14.89 1.41 2.32
N PHE A 109 13.92 0.50 2.34
CA PHE A 109 13.90 -0.58 3.34
C PHE A 109 15.05 -1.56 3.12
N THR A 110 15.55 -2.13 4.21
CA THR A 110 16.71 -3.05 4.20
C THR A 110 16.52 -4.19 5.21
N ALA A 111 17.48 -5.10 5.29
CA ALA A 111 17.44 -6.30 6.13
C ALA A 111 16.22 -7.19 5.78
N GLU A 112 15.46 -7.64 6.77
CA GLU A 112 14.28 -8.49 6.56
C GLU A 112 12.99 -7.70 6.29
N SER A 113 13.09 -6.40 6.04
CA SER A 113 11.95 -5.54 5.74
C SER A 113 11.78 -5.42 4.24
N TYR A 114 11.19 -6.44 3.62
CA TYR A 114 10.91 -6.48 2.18
C TYR A 114 9.72 -5.59 1.80
N THR A 115 9.80 -4.31 2.13
CA THR A 115 8.69 -3.35 2.08
C THR A 115 8.80 -2.40 0.91
N VAL A 116 7.65 -1.97 0.40
CA VAL A 116 7.46 -0.83 -0.49
C VAL A 116 6.28 0.00 -0.01
N LEU A 117 6.38 1.32 -0.12
CA LEU A 117 5.32 2.27 0.21
C LEU A 117 4.63 2.78 -1.06
N ALA A 118 3.42 3.31 -0.90
CA ALA A 118 2.83 4.18 -1.91
C ALA A 118 3.53 5.55 -1.96
N ASP A 119 3.41 6.24 -3.09
CA ASP A 119 3.90 7.61 -3.30
C ASP A 119 2.97 8.70 -2.73
N THR A 120 1.69 8.38 -2.55
CA THR A 120 0.68 9.29 -2.02
C THR A 120 0.30 8.94 -0.58
N MET A 121 0.15 9.97 0.25
CA MET A 121 -0.34 9.84 1.62
C MET A 121 -1.85 10.04 1.72
N ILE A 122 -2.43 9.52 2.79
CA ILE A 122 -3.82 9.72 3.19
C ILE A 122 -3.80 10.60 4.44
N ASP A 123 -4.39 11.78 4.33
CA ASP A 123 -4.55 12.77 5.41
C ASP A 123 -5.99 13.25 5.57
N ALA A 124 -6.91 12.74 4.75
CA ALA A 124 -8.33 13.02 4.82
C ALA A 124 -9.17 11.96 4.07
N GLY A 125 -10.43 11.92 4.42
CA GLY A 125 -11.50 11.23 3.75
C GLY A 125 -11.49 9.71 3.90
N GLN A 126 -12.30 9.12 3.04
CA GLN A 126 -12.49 7.68 2.97
C GLN A 126 -11.87 7.13 1.69
N GLN A 127 -10.91 6.24 1.85
CA GLN A 127 -10.14 5.67 0.75
C GLN A 127 -10.31 4.15 0.69
N TYR A 128 -10.29 3.61 -0.53
CA TYR A 128 -10.38 2.16 -0.75
C TYR A 128 -9.47 1.71 -1.90
N TRP A 129 -8.78 0.58 -1.69
CA TRP A 129 -7.99 -0.10 -2.72
C TRP A 129 -8.05 -1.61 -2.53
N GLU A 130 -7.70 -2.36 -3.56
CA GLU A 130 -7.69 -3.82 -3.53
C GLU A 130 -6.30 -4.37 -3.85
N VAL A 131 -5.91 -5.45 -3.18
CA VAL A 131 -4.68 -6.18 -3.44
C VAL A 131 -5.02 -7.60 -3.87
N ARG A 132 -4.54 -7.99 -5.05
CA ARG A 132 -4.60 -9.35 -5.58
C ARG A 132 -3.21 -9.97 -5.52
N PHE A 133 -3.14 -11.26 -5.29
CA PHE A 133 -1.88 -11.98 -5.21
C PHE A 133 -2.01 -13.33 -5.91
N ASP A 134 -0.88 -13.82 -6.40
CA ASP A 134 -0.86 -15.11 -7.12
C ASP A 134 -1.02 -16.26 -6.12
N LYS A 135 -1.64 -17.36 -6.57
CA LYS A 135 -1.89 -18.55 -5.74
C LYS A 135 -0.61 -19.16 -5.16
N ASP A 136 0.51 -18.99 -5.88
CA ASP A 136 1.81 -19.49 -5.47
C ASP A 136 2.53 -18.58 -4.48
N SER A 137 1.99 -17.39 -4.20
CA SER A 137 2.55 -16.46 -3.20
C SER A 137 2.45 -17.06 -1.80
N LYS A 138 3.58 -17.05 -1.09
CA LYS A 138 3.72 -17.73 0.21
C LYS A 138 3.64 -16.80 1.39
N ALA A 139 4.11 -15.56 1.29
CA ALA A 139 4.06 -14.65 2.43
C ALA A 139 4.14 -13.18 2.01
N PHE A 140 3.15 -12.41 2.42
CA PHE A 140 3.10 -10.95 2.22
C PHE A 140 2.29 -10.28 3.33
N ALA A 141 2.41 -8.95 3.43
CA ALA A 141 1.60 -8.14 4.32
C ALA A 141 1.04 -6.92 3.56
N VAL A 142 -0.20 -6.57 3.88
CA VAL A 142 -0.91 -5.43 3.31
C VAL A 142 -1.39 -4.55 4.45
N GLY A 143 -1.16 -3.25 4.36
CA GLY A 143 -1.60 -2.33 5.39
C GLY A 143 -1.26 -0.88 5.12
N VAL A 144 -1.06 -0.14 6.20
CA VAL A 144 -0.68 1.27 6.19
C VAL A 144 0.44 1.52 7.19
N ALA A 145 1.24 2.56 6.94
CA ALA A 145 2.35 2.97 7.77
C ALA A 145 2.39 4.49 7.93
N LEU A 146 2.96 4.96 9.02
CA LEU A 146 3.38 6.35 9.17
C LEU A 146 4.70 6.57 8.44
N ARG A 147 4.98 7.81 8.03
CA ARG A 147 6.28 8.18 7.45
C ARG A 147 7.46 7.88 8.40
N SER A 148 7.20 7.84 9.71
CA SER A 148 8.20 7.51 10.72
C SER A 148 8.54 6.02 10.82
N LEU A 149 7.94 5.14 9.99
CA LEU A 149 8.26 3.72 9.98
C LEU A 149 9.76 3.52 9.71
N GLY A 150 10.45 2.81 10.61
CA GLY A 150 11.87 2.52 10.48
C GLY A 150 12.15 1.70 9.22
N ARG A 151 13.24 2.00 8.52
CA ARG A 151 13.63 1.28 7.29
C ARG A 151 14.11 -0.15 7.53
N PHE A 152 14.22 -0.56 8.79
CA PHE A 152 14.50 -1.92 9.25
C PHE A 152 13.29 -2.58 9.91
N ASP A 153 12.19 -1.84 10.09
CA ASP A 153 11.00 -2.32 10.79
C ASP A 153 10.09 -3.07 9.83
N GLN A 154 9.68 -4.27 10.24
CA GLN A 154 8.62 -4.97 9.54
C GLN A 154 7.25 -4.40 9.91
N LEU A 155 6.34 -4.34 8.93
CA LEU A 155 4.95 -3.93 9.15
C LEU A 155 4.31 -4.70 10.31
N GLY A 156 3.67 -3.94 11.21
CA GLY A 156 3.03 -4.41 12.42
C GLY A 156 3.97 -4.66 13.61
N LYS A 157 5.30 -4.55 13.47
CA LYS A 157 6.25 -4.69 14.59
C LYS A 157 6.39 -3.42 15.44
N SER A 158 6.11 -2.25 14.89
CA SER A 158 6.13 -0.98 15.62
C SER A 158 4.76 -0.32 15.63
N SER A 159 4.58 0.70 16.46
CA SER A 159 3.38 1.53 16.49
C SER A 159 3.19 2.38 15.23
N ALA A 160 4.19 2.43 14.35
CA ALA A 160 4.15 3.19 13.10
C ALA A 160 3.49 2.42 11.93
N SER A 161 2.90 1.24 12.15
CA SER A 161 2.23 0.49 11.08
C SER A 161 1.14 -0.47 11.57
N TRP A 162 0.16 -0.70 10.70
CA TRP A 162 -0.96 -1.64 10.88
C TRP A 162 -1.09 -2.48 9.63
N CYS A 163 -1.16 -3.80 9.75
CA CYS A 163 -1.29 -4.67 8.58
C CYS A 163 -2.06 -5.96 8.87
N ILE A 164 -2.51 -6.60 7.80
CA ILE A 164 -2.76 -8.04 7.78
C ILE A 164 -1.58 -8.71 7.11
N HIS A 165 -1.06 -9.75 7.77
CA HIS A 165 -0.02 -10.62 7.27
C HIS A 165 -0.64 -11.95 6.85
N LEU A 166 -0.36 -12.37 5.61
CA LEU A 166 -0.67 -13.68 5.10
C LEU A 166 0.58 -14.56 5.17
N ASN A 167 0.43 -15.76 5.72
CA ASN A 167 1.41 -16.83 5.68
C ASN A 167 0.77 -18.07 5.06
N ASN A 168 1.35 -18.57 3.97
CA ASN A 168 0.91 -19.70 3.16
C ASN A 168 2.08 -20.67 2.89
N TRP A 169 3.03 -20.75 3.82
CA TRP A 169 4.15 -21.70 3.75
C TRP A 169 3.74 -23.12 4.16
N LEU A 170 3.73 -23.39 5.47
CA LEU A 170 3.36 -24.70 6.02
C LEU A 170 1.93 -24.71 6.57
N GLN A 171 1.55 -23.62 7.25
CA GLN A 171 0.22 -23.43 7.82
C GLN A 171 -0.36 -22.13 7.31
N GLN A 172 -1.50 -22.23 6.62
CA GLN A 172 -2.22 -21.09 6.10
C GLN A 172 -2.80 -20.27 7.26
N SER A 173 -2.46 -18.99 7.31
CA SER A 173 -2.98 -18.08 8.32
C SER A 173 -3.02 -16.65 7.82
N LEU A 174 -4.02 -15.92 8.31
CA LEU A 174 -4.08 -14.47 8.24
C LEU A 174 -3.97 -13.91 9.64
N THR A 175 -3.13 -12.91 9.82
CA THR A 175 -2.86 -12.33 11.13
C THR A 175 -2.93 -10.82 11.06
N ALA A 176 -3.80 -10.20 11.86
CA ALA A 176 -3.78 -8.75 12.07
C ALA A 176 -2.62 -8.38 13.01
N LYS A 177 -1.77 -7.44 12.60
CA LYS A 177 -0.56 -7.03 13.35
C LYS A 177 -0.47 -5.52 13.51
N HIS A 178 -0.15 -5.10 14.73
CA HIS A 178 0.15 -3.71 15.09
C HIS A 178 0.97 -3.67 16.37
N ASN A 179 1.99 -2.81 16.45
CA ASN A 179 2.76 -2.55 17.66
C ASN A 179 3.26 -3.84 18.37
N ASN A 180 3.82 -4.76 17.59
CA ASN A 180 4.31 -6.07 18.02
C ASN A 180 3.24 -7.01 18.60
N LYS A 181 1.96 -6.64 18.51
CA LYS A 181 0.83 -7.52 18.81
C LYS A 181 0.32 -8.16 17.54
N ALA A 182 -0.14 -9.40 17.67
CA ALA A 182 -0.63 -10.21 16.56
C ALA A 182 -1.91 -10.94 16.97
N ARG A 183 -2.89 -11.00 16.07
CA ARG A 183 -4.12 -11.77 16.23
C ARG A 183 -4.40 -12.56 14.96
N THR A 184 -4.38 -13.88 15.05
CA THR A 184 -4.81 -14.76 13.97
C THR A 184 -6.30 -14.57 13.71
N LEU A 185 -6.67 -14.43 12.45
CA LEU A 185 -8.04 -14.24 12.00
C LEU A 185 -8.64 -15.59 11.63
N ASP A 186 -9.84 -15.85 12.13
CA ASP A 186 -10.61 -17.05 11.82
C ASP A 186 -11.44 -16.84 10.55
N CYS A 187 -10.75 -16.83 9.41
CA CYS A 187 -11.37 -16.70 8.10
C CYS A 187 -10.53 -17.40 7.03
N ALA A 188 -11.18 -17.81 5.94
CA ALA A 188 -10.48 -18.34 4.78
C ALA A 188 -9.54 -17.31 4.17
N ILE A 189 -8.50 -17.78 3.49
CA ILE A 189 -7.61 -16.92 2.70
C ILE A 189 -8.40 -16.38 1.50
N PRO A 190 -8.54 -15.05 1.34
CA PRO A 190 -9.29 -14.48 0.22
C PRO A 190 -8.44 -14.49 -1.05
N ASP A 191 -9.05 -14.56 -2.23
CA ASP A 191 -8.33 -14.31 -3.49
C ASP A 191 -7.86 -12.85 -3.62
N ARG A 192 -8.43 -11.96 -2.79
CA ARG A 192 -8.23 -10.52 -2.87
C ARG A 192 -8.60 -9.82 -1.58
N ILE A 193 -7.70 -8.96 -1.11
CA ILE A 193 -7.87 -8.16 0.09
C ILE A 193 -8.31 -6.76 -0.30
N GLY A 194 -9.47 -6.34 0.18
CA GLY A 194 -9.91 -4.95 0.13
C GLY A 194 -9.44 -4.21 1.37
N VAL A 195 -8.88 -3.01 1.20
CA VAL A 195 -8.43 -2.16 2.30
C VAL A 195 -9.24 -0.88 2.27
N TYR A 196 -9.92 -0.59 3.37
CA TYR A 196 -10.69 0.62 3.58
C TYR A 196 -10.06 1.44 4.69
N CYS A 197 -9.86 2.73 4.44
CA CYS A 197 -9.45 3.69 5.45
C CYS A 197 -10.48 4.81 5.54
N ASN A 198 -10.84 5.19 6.76
CA ASN A 198 -11.47 6.47 7.06
C ASN A 198 -10.53 7.21 8.00
N TYR A 199 -9.92 8.28 7.49
CA TYR A 199 -8.85 8.98 8.19
C TYR A 199 -9.38 9.69 9.44
N GLU A 200 -10.48 10.43 9.29
CA GLU A 200 -11.08 11.24 10.35
C GLU A 200 -11.62 10.39 11.50
N GLU A 201 -12.26 9.27 11.18
CA GLU A 201 -12.81 8.34 12.18
C GLU A 201 -11.76 7.37 12.74
N GLY A 202 -10.53 7.40 12.22
CA GLY A 202 -9.46 6.53 12.67
C GLY A 202 -9.74 5.05 12.41
N VAL A 203 -10.40 4.72 11.31
CA VAL A 203 -10.81 3.34 10.96
C VAL A 203 -9.95 2.81 9.84
N LEU A 204 -9.38 1.62 10.04
CA LEU A 204 -8.73 0.84 8.99
C LEU A 204 -9.32 -0.57 8.97
N SER A 205 -10.09 -0.89 7.93
CA SER A 205 -10.79 -2.17 7.79
C SER A 205 -10.26 -2.97 6.61
N PHE A 206 -10.20 -4.28 6.79
CA PHE A 206 -9.76 -5.24 5.78
C PHE A 206 -10.91 -6.19 5.45
N TYR A 207 -11.07 -6.49 4.17
CA TYR A 207 -12.16 -7.29 3.63
C TYR A 207 -11.67 -8.38 2.69
N ASP A 208 -12.38 -9.50 2.66
CA ASP A 208 -12.42 -10.32 1.45
C ASP A 208 -13.19 -9.49 0.42
N ALA A 209 -12.49 -8.96 -0.58
CA ALA A 209 -13.09 -8.07 -1.57
C ALA A 209 -14.09 -8.80 -2.49
N LYS A 210 -13.93 -10.11 -2.70
CA LYS A 210 -14.80 -10.91 -3.57
C LYS A 210 -16.09 -11.25 -2.84
N LEU A 211 -15.98 -11.74 -1.61
CA LEU A 211 -17.13 -12.12 -0.78
C LEU A 211 -17.74 -10.93 -0.04
N LYS A 212 -17.08 -9.77 -0.05
CA LYS A 212 -17.50 -8.55 0.65
C LYS A 212 -17.62 -8.75 2.17
N GLN A 213 -16.80 -9.64 2.72
CA GLN A 213 -16.83 -10.00 4.13
C GLN A 213 -15.74 -9.25 4.89
N LEU A 214 -16.11 -8.67 6.04
CA LEU A 214 -15.16 -7.99 6.92
C LEU A 214 -14.26 -9.03 7.61
N MET A 215 -12.95 -8.85 7.49
CA MET A 215 -11.95 -9.72 8.12
C MET A 215 -11.46 -9.12 9.44
N HIS A 216 -11.09 -7.84 9.42
CA HIS A 216 -10.56 -7.15 10.59
C HIS A 216 -10.77 -5.64 10.52
N THR A 217 -10.78 -4.97 11.67
CA THR A 217 -10.75 -3.52 11.77
C THR A 217 -9.82 -3.08 12.88
N PHE A 218 -8.88 -2.21 12.55
CA PHE A 218 -8.14 -1.42 13.52
C PHE A 218 -8.87 -0.11 13.75
N ARG A 219 -8.85 0.34 15.01
CA ARG A 219 -9.28 1.67 15.42
C ARG A 219 -8.09 2.38 16.03
N ALA A 220 -7.64 3.44 15.37
CA ALA A 220 -6.48 4.21 15.80
C ALA A 220 -6.69 5.68 15.45
N LYS A 221 -6.38 6.59 16.37
CA LYS A 221 -6.42 8.03 16.09
C LYS A 221 -5.19 8.39 15.26
N PHE A 222 -5.35 8.54 13.95
CA PHE A 222 -4.26 8.96 13.07
C PHE A 222 -3.95 10.44 13.34
N THR A 223 -2.81 10.72 13.97
CA THR A 223 -2.35 12.09 14.24
C THR A 223 -1.38 12.61 13.18
N GLN A 224 -1.04 11.77 12.20
CA GLN A 224 -0.16 12.08 11.08
C GLN A 224 -0.74 11.42 9.82
N PRO A 225 -0.43 11.92 8.62
CA PRO A 225 -0.79 11.24 7.38
C PRO A 225 -0.25 9.80 7.37
N ILE A 226 -1.05 8.88 6.83
CA ILE A 226 -0.69 7.47 6.69
C ILE A 226 -0.43 7.14 5.23
N ILE A 227 0.33 6.08 4.97
CA ILE A 227 0.78 5.69 3.63
C ILE A 227 0.43 4.22 3.44
N PRO A 228 -0.25 3.82 2.35
CA PRO A 228 -0.37 2.41 2.00
C PRO A 228 1.02 1.75 1.96
N ALA A 229 1.12 0.60 2.61
CA ALA A 229 2.38 -0.09 2.82
C ALA A 229 2.21 -1.58 2.57
N PHE A 230 3.18 -2.16 1.87
CA PHE A 230 3.13 -3.55 1.43
C PHE A 230 4.47 -4.22 1.69
N MET A 231 4.44 -5.49 2.07
CA MET A 231 5.65 -6.30 2.27
C MET A 231 5.51 -7.65 1.58
N VAL A 232 6.57 -8.13 0.93
CA VAL A 232 6.59 -9.45 0.26
C VAL A 232 7.84 -10.22 0.64
N TRP A 233 7.67 -11.32 1.35
CA TRP A 233 8.77 -12.24 1.65
C TRP A 233 8.94 -13.29 0.56
N ASN A 234 7.84 -13.67 -0.09
CA ASN A 234 7.85 -14.62 -1.20
C ASN A 234 6.52 -14.55 -1.97
N GLY A 235 6.63 -14.36 -3.28
CA GLY A 235 5.49 -14.29 -4.20
C GLY A 235 5.38 -12.94 -4.90
N THR A 236 4.17 -12.70 -5.42
CA THR A 236 3.84 -11.53 -6.22
C THR A 236 2.45 -11.03 -5.86
N PHE A 237 2.28 -9.71 -5.82
CA PHE A 237 0.96 -9.09 -5.74
C PHE A 237 0.82 -7.96 -6.76
N SER A 238 -0.43 -7.59 -7.04
CA SER A 238 -0.81 -6.37 -7.76
C SER A 238 -1.83 -5.58 -6.96
N VAL A 239 -1.76 -4.25 -7.07
CA VAL A 239 -2.65 -3.31 -6.41
C VAL A 239 -3.58 -2.69 -7.43
N LYS A 240 -4.87 -2.59 -7.07
CA LYS A 240 -5.86 -1.80 -7.82
C LYS A 240 -6.26 -0.59 -7.00
N THR A 241 -5.87 0.58 -7.48
CA THR A 241 -6.18 1.89 -6.90
C THR A 241 -7.28 2.58 -7.71
N GLY A 242 -7.66 3.80 -7.32
CA GLY A 242 -8.70 4.56 -8.02
C GLY A 242 -10.10 3.99 -7.82
N LEU A 243 -10.32 3.20 -6.76
CA LEU A 243 -11.61 2.56 -6.50
C LEU A 243 -12.49 3.45 -5.63
N GLN A 244 -13.78 3.46 -5.95
CA GLN A 244 -14.81 3.99 -5.05
C GLN A 244 -14.99 3.07 -3.85
N VAL A 245 -15.30 3.65 -2.69
CA VAL A 245 -15.64 2.86 -1.50
C VAL A 245 -16.91 2.04 -1.78
N PRO A 246 -16.86 0.70 -1.71
CA PRO A 246 -18.05 -0.12 -1.98
C PRO A 246 -19.20 0.20 -1.01
N SER A 247 -20.44 0.22 -1.51
CA SER A 247 -21.63 0.50 -0.69
C SER A 247 -21.81 -0.45 0.50
N VAL A 248 -21.39 -1.71 0.33
CA VAL A 248 -21.36 -2.72 1.40
C VAL A 248 -20.40 -2.34 2.53
N VAL A 249 -19.26 -1.73 2.21
CA VAL A 249 -18.29 -1.22 3.19
C VAL A 249 -18.91 -0.03 3.93
N GLN A 250 -19.46 0.95 3.21
CA GLN A 250 -20.10 2.13 3.80
C GLN A 250 -21.25 1.76 4.75
N SER A 251 -22.12 0.84 4.34
CA SER A 251 -23.24 0.37 5.17
C SER A 251 -22.79 -0.45 6.37
N GLY A 252 -21.74 -1.27 6.23
CA GLY A 252 -21.12 -2.00 7.32
C GLY A 252 -20.55 -1.08 8.41
N GLN A 253 -19.92 0.04 8.02
CA GLN A 253 -19.40 1.02 8.97
C GLN A 253 -20.52 1.67 9.80
N ARG A 254 -21.65 2.05 9.16
CA ARG A 254 -22.83 2.62 9.86
C ARG A 254 -23.48 1.67 10.85
N LYS A 255 -23.45 0.36 10.58
CA LYS A 255 -24.00 -0.64 11.53
C LYS A 255 -23.08 -0.81 12.73
N ASN A 256 -21.77 -0.87 12.51
CA ASN A 256 -20.79 -1.03 13.57
C ASN A 256 -20.63 0.22 14.46
N SER A 257 -20.96 1.42 13.98
CA SER A 257 -21.01 2.62 14.83
C SER A 257 -22.18 2.59 15.82
N ASN A 258 -23.25 1.87 15.50
CA ASN A 258 -24.48 1.80 16.31
C ASN A 258 -24.48 0.64 17.31
N THR A 259 -23.56 -0.32 17.18
CA THR A 259 -23.38 -1.43 18.11
C THR A 259 -22.01 -1.31 18.78
N SER A 260 -21.91 -0.41 19.76
CA SER A 260 -20.77 -0.32 20.66
C SER A 260 -20.76 -1.48 21.65
N SER A 261 -20.17 -2.63 21.27
CA SER A 261 -19.73 -3.62 22.26
C SER A 261 -18.70 -4.59 21.71
N SER A 262 -17.51 -4.53 22.31
CA SER A 262 -16.54 -5.62 22.50
C SER A 262 -16.19 -6.49 21.27
N ASN A 263 -15.18 -6.04 20.52
CA ASN A 263 -14.16 -6.95 20.02
C ASN A 263 -12.82 -6.28 20.26
N ALA A 264 -11.96 -6.92 21.05
CA ALA A 264 -10.64 -6.42 21.44
C ALA A 264 -9.85 -6.04 20.18
N SER A 265 -9.92 -4.76 19.85
CA SER A 265 -9.17 -4.16 18.75
C SER A 265 -7.74 -4.03 19.25
N LEU A 266 -6.78 -4.41 18.42
CA LEU A 266 -5.39 -4.11 18.73
C LEU A 266 -5.24 -2.58 18.63
N THR A 267 -5.31 -1.91 19.78
CA THR A 267 -4.90 -0.51 19.95
C THR A 267 -3.39 -0.40 20.01
#